data_AF-A0A968C4J3-F1
#
_entry.id   AF-A0A968C4J3-F1
#
_cell.length_a   1.000
_cell.length_b   1.000
_cell.length_c   1.000
_cell.angle_alpha   90.00
_cell.angle_beta   90.00
_cell.angle_gamma   90.00
#
_symmetry.space_group_name_H-M   'P 1'
#
loop_
_entity.id
_entity.type
_entity.pdbx_description
1 polymer ?
#
loop_
_entity_poly.entity_id
_entity_poly.type
_entity_poly.pdbx_seq_one_letter_code
_entity_poly.pdbx_strand_id
1 'polypeptide(L)'
;LTQAGQTVVEDGVTILGPTNLAASVPYHASQMFSKNIVTFLLNMVTKEGKLEINTEDEVVAGSLVTRDGEIVHPRVREVMGLPALTPAAPA
;
A
#
# COMPACT_ATOMS: atom_id res chain seq x y z
N LEU A 1 -4.23 15.78 -22.96
CA LEU A 1 -3.18 14.97 -23.60
C LEU A 1 -3.32 13.51 -23.18
N THR A 2 -2.97 13.08 -21.96
CA THR A 2 -3.20 11.67 -21.53
C THR A 2 -4.66 11.40 -21.14
N GLN A 3 -5.22 10.28 -21.61
CA GLN A 3 -6.56 9.81 -21.26
C GLN A 3 -6.49 8.44 -20.58
N ALA A 4 -7.16 8.30 -19.43
CA ALA A 4 -7.15 7.06 -18.66
C ALA A 4 -7.80 5.90 -19.44
N GLY A 5 -7.08 4.78 -19.53
CA GLY A 5 -7.50 3.56 -20.21
C GLY A 5 -7.37 3.60 -21.74
N GLN A 6 -6.84 4.69 -22.32
CA GLN A 6 -6.83 4.88 -23.77
C GLN A 6 -5.43 5.07 -24.33
N THR A 7 -5.27 4.68 -25.59
CA THR A 7 -4.16 5.08 -26.43
C THR A 7 -4.63 6.21 -27.34
N VAL A 8 -4.01 7.38 -27.25
CA VAL A 8 -4.37 8.55 -28.05
C VAL A 8 -3.17 9.02 -28.87
N VAL A 9 -3.42 9.70 -29.98
CA VAL A 9 -2.37 10.35 -30.78
C VAL A 9 -2.63 11.84 -30.74
N GLU A 10 -1.68 12.61 -30.23
CA GLU A 10 -1.75 14.07 -30.11
C GLU A 10 -0.49 14.65 -30.76
N ASP A 11 -0.64 15.58 -31.70
CA ASP A 11 0.47 16.22 -32.43
C ASP A 11 1.50 15.24 -33.03
N GLY A 12 1.05 14.07 -33.48
CA GLY A 12 1.89 13.01 -34.04
C GLY A 12 2.61 12.13 -33.00
N VAL A 13 2.35 12.33 -31.71
CA VAL A 13 2.90 11.51 -30.61
C VAL A 13 1.83 10.54 -30.08
N THR A 14 2.17 9.25 -30.00
CA THR A 14 1.30 8.24 -29.39
C THR A 14 1.47 8.23 -27.87
N ILE A 15 0.37 8.42 -27.14
CA ILE A 15 0.32 8.45 -25.68
C ILE A 15 -0.45 7.22 -25.20
N LEU A 16 0.19 6.38 -24.40
CA LEU A 16 -0.41 5.20 -23.76
C LEU A 16 -0.86 5.56 -22.35
N GLY A 17 -2.16 5.44 -22.05
CA GLY A 17 -2.72 5.69 -20.71
C GLY A 17 -3.27 4.46 -19.99
N PRO A 18 -2.61 3.28 -19.95
CA PRO A 18 -3.17 2.11 -19.28
C PRO A 18 -3.31 2.35 -17.77
N THR A 19 -4.47 2.02 -17.20
CA THR A 19 -4.75 2.18 -15.76
C THR A 19 -4.32 0.98 -14.91
N ASN A 20 -4.11 -0.18 -15.55
CA ASN A 20 -3.63 -1.39 -14.90
C ASN A 20 -2.60 -2.09 -15.80
N LEU A 21 -1.41 -1.48 -15.91
CA LEU A 21 -0.33 -2.02 -16.74
C LEU A 21 0.14 -3.41 -16.26
N ALA A 22 0.15 -3.66 -14.95
CA ALA A 22 0.57 -4.94 -14.38
C ALA A 22 -0.27 -6.13 -14.88
N ALA A 23 -1.56 -5.92 -15.15
CA ALA A 23 -2.44 -6.94 -15.71
C ALA A 23 -2.04 -7.41 -17.13
N SER A 24 -1.20 -6.66 -17.85
CA SER A 24 -0.65 -7.09 -19.15
C SER A 24 0.43 -8.19 -19.03
N VAL A 25 1.03 -8.33 -17.84
CA VAL A 25 2.09 -9.32 -17.54
C VAL A 25 1.74 -10.10 -16.26
N PRO A 26 0.56 -10.74 -16.21
CA PRO A 26 -0.05 -11.19 -14.96
C PRO A 26 0.79 -12.25 -14.23
N TYR A 27 1.49 -13.11 -14.97
CA TYR A 27 2.36 -14.15 -14.38
C TYR A 27 3.47 -13.53 -13.53
N HIS A 28 4.29 -12.65 -14.11
CA HIS A 28 5.39 -12.01 -13.39
C HIS A 28 4.92 -11.00 -12.34
N ALA A 29 3.85 -10.24 -12.64
CA ALA A 29 3.25 -9.33 -11.68
C ALA A 29 2.79 -10.08 -10.42
N SER A 30 2.13 -11.24 -10.59
CA SER A 30 1.67 -12.07 -9.47
C SER A 30 2.83 -12.68 -8.68
N GLN A 31 3.91 -13.09 -9.34
CA GLN A 31 5.11 -13.60 -8.67
C GLN A 31 5.76 -12.51 -7.79
N MET A 32 5.94 -11.30 -8.33
CA MET A 32 6.53 -10.19 -7.60
C MET A 32 5.64 -9.76 -6.42
N PHE A 33 4.32 -9.65 -6.65
CA PHE A 33 3.37 -9.30 -5.60
C PHE A 33 3.35 -10.33 -4.48
N SER A 34 3.25 -11.63 -4.82
CA SER A 34 3.29 -12.72 -3.84
C SER A 34 4.56 -12.69 -2.99
N LYS A 35 5.72 -12.42 -3.61
CA LYS A 35 6.98 -12.31 -2.88
C LYS A 35 6.96 -11.16 -1.87
N ASN A 36 6.45 -10.00 -2.25
CA ASN A 36 6.32 -8.86 -1.32
C ASN A 36 5.40 -9.20 -0.14
N ILE A 37 4.24 -9.82 -0.40
CA ILE A 37 3.31 -10.23 0.65
C ILE A 37 3.94 -11.25 1.60
N VAL A 38 4.60 -12.28 1.06
CA VAL A 38 5.28 -13.29 1.89
C VAL A 38 6.37 -12.67 2.75
N THR A 39 7.22 -11.81 2.17
CA THR A 39 8.27 -11.12 2.93
C THR A 39 7.68 -10.23 4.04
N PHE A 40 6.61 -9.49 3.75
CA PHE A 40 5.93 -8.65 4.72
C PHE A 40 5.32 -9.47 5.86
N LEU A 41 4.64 -10.59 5.55
CA LEU A 41 4.06 -11.47 6.56
C LEU A 41 5.14 -12.16 7.41
N LEU A 42 6.23 -12.62 6.80
CA LEU A 42 7.35 -13.21 7.54
C LEU A 42 8.04 -12.21 8.47
N ASN A 43 8.00 -10.91 8.17
CA ASN A 43 8.48 -9.87 9.08
C ASN A 43 7.63 -9.76 10.36
N MET A 44 6.34 -10.12 10.29
CA MET A 44 5.40 -10.04 11.41
C MET A 44 5.20 -11.38 12.13
N VAL A 45 5.81 -12.47 11.68
CA VAL A 45 5.65 -13.79 12.30
C VAL A 45 6.89 -14.13 13.12
N THR A 46 6.69 -14.37 14.42
CA THR A 46 7.76 -14.79 15.31
C THR A 46 8.28 -16.18 14.96
N LYS A 47 9.43 -16.56 15.52
CA LYS A 47 10.02 -17.89 15.31
C LYS A 47 9.10 -19.04 15.77
N GLU A 48 8.22 -18.76 16.73
CA GLU A 48 7.23 -19.68 17.27
C GLU A 48 5.94 -19.73 16.42
N GLY A 49 5.90 -19.01 15.29
CA GLY A 49 4.76 -18.97 14.38
C GLY A 49 3.61 -18.07 14.86
N LYS A 50 3.85 -17.18 15.83
CA LYS A 50 2.84 -16.23 16.31
C LYS A 50 2.88 -14.95 15.48
N LEU A 51 1.71 -14.38 15.21
CA LEU A 51 1.61 -13.07 14.59
C LEU A 51 1.89 -11.99 15.65
N GLU A 52 2.88 -11.16 15.39
CA GLU A 52 3.25 -10.00 16.19
C GLU A 52 3.21 -8.75 15.32
N ILE A 53 2.27 -7.86 15.62
CA ILE A 53 2.11 -6.59 14.90
C ILE A 53 2.86 -5.52 15.70
N ASN A 54 4.15 -5.39 15.42
CA ASN A 54 4.98 -4.35 16.01
C ASN A 54 4.69 -3.00 15.31
N THR A 55 4.01 -2.08 15.99
CA THR A 55 3.72 -0.74 15.46
C THR A 55 4.91 0.21 15.49
N GLU A 56 6.04 -0.19 16.08
CA GLU A 56 7.31 0.55 16.02
C GLU A 56 8.14 0.17 14.78
N ASP A 57 7.83 -0.97 14.14
CA ASP A 57 8.44 -1.33 12.85
C ASP A 57 7.91 -0.37 11.77
N GLU A 58 8.80 0.34 11.09
CA GLU A 58 8.45 1.36 10.10
C GLU A 58 7.62 0.82 8.93
N VAL A 59 7.85 -0.44 8.52
CA VAL A 59 7.14 -1.07 7.40
C VAL A 59 5.71 -1.42 7.83
N VAL A 60 5.55 -1.94 9.04
CA VAL A 60 4.23 -2.23 9.62
C VAL A 60 3.46 -0.93 9.89
N ALA A 61 4.10 0.06 10.53
CA ALA A 61 3.50 1.35 10.83
C ALA A 61 3.06 2.11 9.56
N GLY A 62 3.92 2.13 8.53
CA GLY A 62 3.61 2.76 7.24
C GLY A 62 2.51 2.04 6.46
N SER A 63 2.27 0.75 6.72
CA SER A 63 1.22 -0.03 6.05
C SER A 63 -0.10 -0.08 6.83
N LEU A 64 -0.09 0.21 8.13
CA LEU A 64 -1.25 0.10 9.02
C LEU A 64 -2.21 1.29 8.86
N VAL A 65 -3.37 1.06 8.23
CA VAL A 65 -4.37 2.13 7.99
C VAL A 65 -5.31 2.32 9.17
N THR A 66 -5.83 1.23 9.72
CA THR A 66 -6.84 1.23 10.79
C THR A 66 -6.50 0.24 11.88
N ARG A 67 -6.83 0.57 13.13
CA ARG A 67 -6.74 -0.35 14.27
C ARG A 67 -7.84 -0.01 15.27
N ASP A 68 -8.49 -1.04 15.82
CA ASP A 68 -9.54 -0.90 16.85
C ASP A 68 -10.69 0.05 16.48
N GLY A 69 -11.05 0.09 15.19
CA GLY A 69 -12.12 0.95 14.66
C GLY A 69 -11.69 2.39 14.32
N GLU A 70 -10.44 2.76 14.59
CA GLU A 70 -9.89 4.09 14.32
C GLU A 70 -8.93 4.09 13.13
N ILE A 71 -8.91 5.19 12.37
CA ILE A 71 -7.88 5.42 11.34
C ILE A 71 -6.60 5.84 12.05
N VAL A 72 -5.53 5.04 11.97
CA VAL A 72 -4.26 5.35 12.65
C VAL A 72 -3.22 5.95 11.72
N HIS A 73 -3.36 5.79 10.40
CA HIS A 73 -2.40 6.30 9.43
C HIS A 73 -2.49 7.82 9.25
N PRO A 74 -1.42 8.59 9.51
CA PRO A 74 -1.46 10.06 9.52
C PRO A 74 -1.99 10.68 8.22
N ARG A 75 -1.46 10.25 7.07
CA ARG A 75 -1.87 10.78 5.75
C ARG A 75 -3.33 10.50 5.42
N VAL A 76 -3.85 9.33 5.81
CA VAL A 76 -5.24 8.97 5.53
C VAL A 76 -6.18 9.82 6.39
N ARG A 77 -5.81 10.08 7.65
CA ARG A 77 -6.57 11.01 8.52
C ARG A 77 -6.63 12.41 7.94
N GLU A 78 -5.50 12.94 7.46
CA GLU A 78 -5.42 14.26 6.83
C GLU A 78 -6.35 14.36 5.62
N VAL A 79 -6.27 13.39 4.69
CA VAL A 79 -7.13 13.35 3.49
C VAL A 79 -8.62 13.24 3.85
N MET A 80 -8.94 12.59 4.97
CA MET A 80 -10.30 12.44 5.47
C MET A 80 -10.76 13.60 6.37
N GLY A 81 -9.92 14.63 6.60
CA GLY A 81 -10.25 15.79 7.44
C GLY A 81 -10.34 15.48 8.94
N LEU A 82 -9.69 14.41 9.42
CA LEU A 82 -9.68 13.99 10.82
C LEU A 82 -8.51 14.63 11.59
N PRO A 83 -8.67 14.92 12.90
CA PRO A 83 -7.60 15.48 13.72
C PRO A 83 -6.44 14.50 13.86
N ALA A 84 -5.21 14.99 14.07
CA ALA A 84 -4.05 14.14 14.36
C ALA A 84 -4.30 13.32 15.64
N LEU A 85 -3.85 12.06 15.66
CA LEU A 85 -3.88 11.26 16.88
C LEU A 85 -2.88 11.84 17.88
N THR A 86 -3.31 11.99 19.13
CA THR A 86 -2.38 12.19 20.23
C THR A 86 -1.60 10.88 20.42
N PRO A 87 -0.27 10.90 20.57
CA PRO A 87 0.49 9.69 20.86
C PRO A 87 -0.13 9.02 22.10
N ALA A 88 -0.47 7.74 22.00
CA ALA A 88 -0.86 6.96 23.17
C ALA A 88 0.31 6.98 24.15
N ALA A 89 0.03 7.25 25.43
CA ALA A 89 1.04 7.16 26.49
C ALA A 89 1.71 5.77 26.44
N PRO A 90 3.04 5.68 26.66
CA PRO A 90 3.72 4.39 26.67
C PRO A 90 3.09 3.51 27.76
N ALA A 91 2.69 2.31 27.37
CA ALA A 91 2.23 1.25 28.29
C ALA A 91 3.41 0.68 29.08
#